data_AF-A0A940ZF16-F1
#
_entry.id   AF-A0A940ZF16-F1
#
_cell.length_a   1.000
_cell.length_b   1.000
_cell.length_c   1.000
_cell.angle_alpha   90.00
_cell.angle_beta   90.00
_cell.angle_gamma   90.00
#
_symmetry.space_group_name_H-M   'P 1'
#
loop_
_entity.id
_entity.type
_entity.pdbx_description
1 polymer ?
#
loop_
_entity_poly.entity_id
_entity_poly.type
_entity_poly.pdbx_seq_one_letter_code
_entity_poly.pdbx_strand_id
1 'polypeptide(L)'
;NVTLQGEIAERKRAELALKKRERELRIKSKHLEEMNAALKVLLKQREADIGEVEENVLSNVRELVYPYLEKIRKGPLAPAHTEYLGILEANLQGIISPFLKKLTSRYLNLTPQEVKITHLIKEEKTTKQIADIMNVSTKTIDFHRANIRKKLSLRSKKINLASYLASFS
;
A
#
# COMPACT_ATOMS: atom_id res chain seq x y z
N ASN A 1 64.00 -19.24 -33.57
CA ASN A 1 63.94 -17.76 -33.49
C ASN A 1 62.73 -17.19 -34.24
N VAL A 2 62.51 -17.56 -35.51
CA VAL A 2 61.34 -17.11 -36.31
C VAL A 2 59.98 -17.56 -35.74
N THR A 3 59.88 -18.80 -35.23
CA THR A 3 58.67 -19.34 -34.59
C THR A 3 58.28 -18.59 -33.31
N LEU A 4 59.25 -18.28 -32.46
CA LEU A 4 59.05 -17.50 -31.22
C LEU A 4 58.57 -16.07 -31.49
N GLN A 5 59.07 -15.41 -32.54
CA GLN A 5 58.62 -14.07 -32.92
C GLN A 5 57.17 -14.06 -33.45
N GLY A 6 56.77 -15.10 -34.18
CA GLY A 6 55.38 -15.29 -34.63
C GLY A 6 54.41 -15.45 -33.46
N GLU A 7 54.74 -16.32 -32.50
CA GLU A 7 53.94 -16.54 -31.29
C GLU A 7 53.80 -15.28 -30.43
N ILE A 8 54.88 -14.50 -30.26
CA ILE A 8 54.84 -13.22 -29.54
C ILE A 8 53.90 -12.23 -30.25
N ALA A 9 53.92 -12.18 -31.58
CA ALA A 9 53.09 -11.27 -32.36
C ALA A 9 51.59 -11.65 -32.29
N GLU A 10 51.24 -12.94 -32.32
CA GLU A 10 49.87 -13.40 -32.12
C GLU A 10 49.38 -13.13 -30.70
N ARG A 11 50.20 -13.42 -29.69
CA ARG A 11 49.84 -13.19 -28.28
C ARG A 11 49.56 -11.72 -28.00
N LYS A 12 50.37 -10.82 -28.58
CA LYS A 12 50.18 -9.36 -28.47
C LYS A 12 48.90 -8.88 -29.15
N ARG A 13 48.53 -9.48 -30.30
CA ARG A 13 47.25 -9.20 -30.98
C ARG A 13 46.06 -9.67 -30.15
N ALA A 14 46.15 -10.87 -29.58
CA ALA A 14 45.11 -11.43 -28.71
C ALA A 14 44.92 -10.58 -27.46
N GLU A 15 46.01 -10.11 -26.84
CA GLU A 15 45.98 -9.24 -25.66
C GLU A 15 45.31 -7.89 -25.97
N LEU A 16 45.63 -7.26 -27.10
CA LEU A 16 44.98 -6.02 -27.54
C LEU A 16 43.48 -6.22 -27.81
N ALA A 17 43.11 -7.33 -28.45
CA ALA A 17 41.71 -7.66 -28.71
C ALA A 17 40.93 -7.91 -27.40
N LEU A 18 41.53 -8.61 -26.44
CA LEU A 18 40.96 -8.84 -25.12
C LEU A 18 40.73 -7.53 -24.38
N LYS A 19 41.74 -6.65 -24.35
CA LYS A 19 41.66 -5.34 -23.69
C LYS A 19 40.59 -4.44 -24.31
N LYS A 20 40.39 -4.51 -25.63
CA LYS A 20 39.29 -3.82 -26.32
C LYS A 20 37.93 -4.37 -25.88
N ARG A 21 37.76 -5.70 -25.85
CA ARG A 21 36.52 -6.34 -25.39
C ARG A 21 36.23 -6.06 -23.91
N GLU A 22 37.24 -6.08 -23.05
CA GLU A 22 37.09 -5.71 -21.63
C GLU A 22 36.59 -4.27 -21.47
N ARG A 23 37.12 -3.34 -22.28
CA ARG A 23 36.67 -1.95 -22.28
C ARG A 23 35.22 -1.83 -22.74
N GLU A 24 34.84 -2.52 -23.81
CA GLU A 24 33.46 -2.55 -24.31
C GLU A 24 32.49 -3.17 -23.30
N LEU A 25 32.87 -4.28 -22.66
CA LEU A 25 32.09 -4.91 -21.60
C LEU A 25 31.92 -3.98 -20.41
N ARG A 26 32.96 -3.27 -19.99
CA ARG A 26 32.89 -2.30 -18.90
C ARG A 26 31.91 -1.16 -19.20
N ILE A 27 31.92 -0.64 -20.44
CA ILE A 27 30.98 0.40 -20.87
C ILE A 27 29.55 -0.14 -20.85
N LYS A 28 29.31 -1.35 -21.40
CA LYS A 28 27.99 -1.99 -21.38
C LYS A 28 27.50 -2.26 -19.96
N SER A 29 28.36 -2.74 -19.07
CA SER A 29 28.04 -2.99 -17.65
C SER A 29 27.60 -1.70 -16.97
N LYS A 30 28.36 -0.62 -17.15
CA LYS A 30 28.01 0.69 -16.59
C LYS A 30 26.67 1.20 -17.14
N HIS A 31 26.44 1.05 -18.44
CA HIS A 31 25.16 1.44 -19.06
C HIS A 31 23.98 0.65 -18.50
N LEU A 32 24.15 -0.67 -18.29
CA LEU A 32 23.13 -1.51 -17.65
C LEU A 32 22.87 -1.10 -16.20
N GLU A 33 23.91 -0.75 -15.44
CA GLU A 33 23.77 -0.23 -14.08
C GLU A 33 22.96 1.08 -14.05
N GLU A 34 23.27 2.01 -14.96
CA GLU A 34 22.55 3.28 -15.11
C GLU A 34 21.07 3.06 -15.49
N MET A 35 20.80 2.17 -16.46
CA MET A 35 19.43 1.81 -16.84
C MET A 35 18.66 1.16 -15.68
N ASN A 36 19.30 0.25 -14.93
CA ASN A 36 18.69 -0.39 -13.78
C ASN A 36 18.36 0.62 -12.67
N ALA A 37 19.23 1.62 -12.47
CA ALA A 37 18.96 2.71 -11.53
C ALA A 37 17.76 3.55 -11.99
N ALA A 38 17.70 3.94 -13.27
CA ALA A 38 16.59 4.69 -13.83
C ALA A 38 15.26 3.93 -13.72
N LEU A 39 15.24 2.63 -14.05
CA LEU A 39 14.05 1.78 -13.90
C LEU A 39 13.56 1.71 -12.46
N LYS A 40 14.47 1.59 -11.48
CA LYS A 40 14.10 1.61 -10.05
C LYS A 40 13.46 2.93 -9.64
N VAL A 41 13.96 4.05 -10.15
CA VAL A 41 13.36 5.38 -9.89
C VAL A 41 11.96 5.46 -10.51
N LEU A 42 11.79 5.04 -11.76
CA LEU A 42 10.48 5.03 -12.43
C LEU A 42 9.47 4.13 -11.73
N LEU A 43 9.89 2.95 -11.24
CA LEU A 43 9.02 2.06 -10.47
C LEU A 43 8.54 2.72 -9.17
N LYS A 44 9.45 3.38 -8.43
CA LYS A 44 9.09 4.12 -7.23
C LYS A 44 8.13 5.27 -7.51
N GLN A 45 8.37 6.03 -8.57
CA GLN A 45 7.47 7.12 -8.97
C GLN A 45 6.08 6.56 -9.31
N ARG A 46 6.01 5.50 -10.11
CA ARG A 46 4.74 4.84 -10.45
C ARG A 46 3.99 4.36 -9.21
N GLU A 47 4.69 3.82 -8.20
CA GLU A 47 4.07 3.37 -6.96
C GLU A 47 3.47 4.54 -6.16
N ALA A 48 4.11 5.70 -6.18
CA ALA A 48 3.65 6.94 -5.56
C ALA A 48 2.44 7.52 -6.31
N ASP A 49 2.52 7.66 -7.64
CA ASP A 49 1.42 8.15 -8.48
C ASP A 49 0.16 7.31 -8.30
N ILE A 50 0.32 5.97 -8.27
CA ILE A 50 -0.79 5.07 -7.99
C ILE A 50 -1.34 5.31 -6.57
N GLY A 51 -0.49 5.56 -5.58
CA GLY A 51 -0.94 5.87 -4.23
C GLY A 51 -1.79 7.14 -4.15
N GLU A 52 -1.39 8.18 -4.87
CA GLU A 52 -2.13 9.45 -4.94
C GLU A 52 -3.50 9.27 -5.59
N VAL A 53 -3.58 8.56 -6.72
CA VAL A 53 -4.86 8.26 -7.38
C VAL A 53 -5.78 7.46 -6.46
N GLU A 54 -5.25 6.47 -5.74
CA GLU A 54 -6.02 5.65 -4.79
C GLU A 54 -6.59 6.49 -3.65
N GLU A 55 -5.80 7.39 -3.08
CA GLU A 55 -6.22 8.31 -2.01
C GLU A 55 -7.28 9.29 -2.50
N ASN A 56 -7.08 9.89 -3.67
CA ASN A 56 -8.03 10.81 -4.28
C ASN A 56 -9.39 10.16 -4.55
N VAL A 57 -9.41 8.92 -5.06
CA VAL A 57 -10.67 8.18 -5.27
C VAL A 57 -11.40 7.96 -3.95
N LEU A 58 -10.68 7.58 -2.89
CA LEU A 58 -11.28 7.33 -1.57
C LEU A 58 -11.84 8.61 -0.93
N SER A 59 -11.10 9.72 -0.99
CA SER A 59 -11.57 11.03 -0.50
C SER A 59 -12.81 11.48 -1.29
N ASN A 60 -12.76 11.43 -2.63
CA ASN A 60 -13.90 11.80 -3.48
C ASN A 60 -15.16 10.98 -3.16
N VAL A 61 -15.02 9.67 -2.97
CA VAL A 61 -16.18 8.84 -2.60
C VAL A 61 -16.70 9.21 -1.21
N ARG A 62 -15.82 9.43 -0.23
CA ARG A 62 -16.20 9.82 1.14
C ARG A 62 -16.86 11.20 1.20
N GLU A 63 -16.37 12.16 0.44
CA GLU A 63 -16.76 13.57 0.55
C GLU A 63 -17.86 13.95 -0.44
N LEU A 64 -17.92 13.31 -1.62
CA LEU A 64 -18.84 13.69 -2.70
C LEU A 64 -19.95 12.66 -2.94
N VAL A 65 -19.79 11.41 -2.51
CA VAL A 65 -20.80 10.35 -2.75
C VAL A 65 -21.54 9.99 -1.48
N TYR A 66 -20.82 9.57 -0.43
CA TYR A 66 -21.42 9.11 0.82
C TYR A 66 -22.38 10.11 1.49
N PRO A 67 -22.15 11.44 1.50
CA PRO A 67 -23.07 12.36 2.16
C PRO A 67 -24.46 12.36 1.52
N TYR A 68 -24.55 12.08 0.21
CA TYR A 68 -25.82 11.99 -0.48
C TYR A 68 -26.48 10.63 -0.32
N LEU A 69 -25.71 9.53 -0.32
CA LEU A 69 -26.23 8.20 0.03
C LEU A 69 -26.87 8.22 1.42
N GLU A 70 -26.20 8.83 2.40
CA GLU A 70 -26.73 9.01 3.76
C GLU A 70 -27.99 9.88 3.81
N LYS A 71 -28.04 10.98 3.05
CA LYS A 71 -29.23 11.83 2.96
C LYS A 71 -30.42 11.07 2.38
N ILE A 72 -30.20 10.27 1.33
CA ILE A 72 -31.24 9.45 0.70
C ILE A 72 -31.72 8.38 1.69
N ARG A 73 -30.80 7.71 2.38
CA ARG A 73 -31.09 6.67 3.36
C ARG A 73 -31.94 7.14 4.54
N LYS A 74 -31.75 8.39 4.97
CA LYS A 74 -32.52 9.01 6.06
C LYS A 74 -33.93 9.47 5.64
N GLY A 75 -34.19 9.55 4.34
CA GLY A 75 -35.49 9.92 3.81
C GLY A 75 -36.47 8.74 3.72
N PRO A 76 -37.77 9.00 3.53
CA PRO A 76 -38.74 7.95 3.23
C PRO A 76 -38.44 7.35 1.85
N LEU A 77 -38.19 6.05 1.80
CA LEU A 77 -37.92 5.30 0.57
C LEU A 77 -38.97 4.21 0.39
N ALA A 78 -39.45 4.05 -0.85
CA ALA A 78 -40.22 2.88 -1.23
C ALA A 78 -39.32 1.62 -1.12
N PRO A 79 -39.87 0.44 -0.80
CA PRO A 79 -39.08 -0.78 -0.60
C PRO A 79 -38.13 -1.12 -1.75
N ALA A 80 -38.57 -0.93 -3.00
CA ALA A 80 -37.73 -1.17 -4.18
C ALA A 80 -36.52 -0.22 -4.26
N HIS A 81 -36.66 1.05 -3.87
CA HIS A 81 -35.56 2.01 -3.87
C HIS A 81 -34.55 1.73 -2.75
N THR A 82 -35.00 1.22 -1.62
CA THR A 82 -34.10 0.75 -0.55
C THR A 82 -33.22 -0.39 -1.04
N GLU A 83 -33.78 -1.34 -1.79
CA GLU A 83 -33.02 -2.45 -2.39
C GLU A 83 -31.98 -1.92 -3.40
N TYR A 84 -32.38 -1.02 -4.29
CA TYR A 84 -31.44 -0.39 -5.24
C TYR A 84 -30.31 0.37 -4.53
N LEU A 85 -30.63 1.08 -3.45
CA LEU A 85 -29.63 1.79 -2.65
C LEU A 85 -28.62 0.80 -2.03
N GLY A 86 -29.09 -0.33 -1.51
CA GLY A 86 -28.23 -1.39 -1.00
C GLY A 86 -27.30 -1.97 -2.07
N ILE A 87 -27.81 -2.22 -3.29
CA ILE A 87 -27.00 -2.68 -4.43
C ILE A 87 -25.95 -1.63 -4.84
N LEU A 88 -26.33 -0.35 -4.87
CA LEU A 88 -25.41 0.75 -5.18
C LEU A 88 -24.29 0.85 -4.13
N GLU A 89 -24.63 0.79 -2.85
CA GLU A 89 -23.65 0.77 -1.75
C GLU A 89 -22.71 -0.43 -1.85
N ALA A 90 -23.23 -1.62 -2.14
CA ALA A 90 -22.42 -2.83 -2.29
C ALA A 90 -21.47 -2.74 -3.50
N ASN A 91 -21.95 -2.23 -4.64
CA ASN A 91 -21.14 -2.03 -5.84
C ASN A 91 -20.04 -0.98 -5.60
N LEU A 92 -20.40 0.14 -4.96
CA LEU A 92 -19.44 1.18 -4.60
C LEU A 92 -18.37 0.65 -3.65
N GLN A 93 -18.77 -0.12 -2.64
CA GLN A 93 -17.84 -0.80 -1.73
C GLN A 93 -16.93 -1.78 -2.47
N GLY A 94 -17.46 -2.50 -3.45
CA GLY A 94 -16.68 -3.38 -4.34
C GLY A 94 -15.63 -2.61 -5.16
N ILE A 95 -16.00 -1.44 -5.70
CA ILE A 95 -15.11 -0.57 -6.48
C ILE A 95 -13.99 0.00 -5.60
N ILE A 96 -14.29 0.42 -4.36
CA ILE A 96 -13.29 1.06 -3.49
C ILE A 96 -12.48 0.07 -2.64
N SER A 97 -12.93 -1.18 -2.49
CA SER A 97 -12.26 -2.21 -1.68
C SER A 97 -10.78 -2.44 -2.04
N PRO A 98 -10.38 -2.51 -3.32
CA PRO A 98 -8.97 -2.67 -3.70
C PRO A 98 -8.08 -1.55 -3.16
N PHE A 99 -8.58 -0.32 -3.20
CA PHE A 99 -7.88 0.88 -2.73
C PHE A 99 -7.78 0.89 -1.19
N LEU A 100 -8.86 0.51 -0.49
CA LEU A 100 -8.84 0.39 0.98
C LEU A 100 -7.85 -0.68 1.47
N LYS A 101 -7.82 -1.86 0.84
CA LYS A 101 -6.86 -2.93 1.20
C LYS A 101 -5.43 -2.46 1.02
N LYS A 102 -5.16 -1.75 -0.08
CA LYS A 102 -3.81 -1.30 -0.42
C LYS A 102 -3.35 -0.15 0.46
N LEU A 103 -4.22 0.83 0.75
CA LEU A 103 -3.95 1.90 1.71
C LEU A 103 -3.68 1.35 3.10
N THR A 104 -4.48 0.39 3.57
CA THR A 104 -4.26 -0.21 4.89
C THR A 104 -2.94 -0.99 4.96
N SER A 105 -2.58 -1.69 3.87
CA SER A 105 -1.32 -2.42 3.77
C SER A 105 -0.11 -1.49 3.69
N ARG A 106 -0.21 -0.35 2.98
CA ARG A 106 0.87 0.63 2.80
C ARG A 106 1.07 1.54 4.01
N TYR A 107 -0.01 2.00 4.64
CA TYR A 107 0.06 3.07 5.65
C TYR A 107 0.01 2.57 7.10
N LEU A 108 -0.59 1.41 7.40
CA LEU A 108 -0.80 1.00 8.79
C LEU A 108 -0.34 -0.44 9.12
N ASN A 109 0.06 -1.26 8.13
CA ASN A 109 0.45 -2.66 8.31
C ASN A 109 -0.56 -3.49 9.15
N LEU A 110 -1.84 -3.07 9.15
CA LEU A 110 -2.90 -3.69 9.93
C LEU A 110 -3.47 -4.89 9.17
N THR A 111 -3.77 -5.95 9.91
CA THR A 111 -4.52 -7.11 9.42
C THR A 111 -5.99 -6.74 9.23
N PRO A 112 -6.75 -7.45 8.38
CA PRO A 112 -8.18 -7.17 8.17
C PRO A 112 -9.02 -7.13 9.45
N GLN A 113 -8.70 -7.99 10.44
CA GLN A 113 -9.29 -7.99 11.78
C GLN A 113 -9.00 -6.69 12.53
N GLU A 114 -7.75 -6.24 12.53
CA GLU A 114 -7.35 -4.99 13.15
C GLU A 114 -7.98 -3.78 12.45
N VAL A 115 -8.17 -3.81 11.13
CA VAL A 115 -8.90 -2.76 10.39
C VAL A 115 -10.34 -2.62 10.89
N LYS A 116 -11.07 -3.74 10.99
CA LYS A 116 -12.42 -3.74 11.54
C LYS A 116 -12.45 -3.14 12.95
N ILE A 117 -11.50 -3.55 13.79
CA ILE A 117 -11.38 -3.01 15.16
C ILE A 117 -11.07 -1.51 15.13
N THR A 118 -10.17 -1.03 14.28
CA THR A 118 -9.91 0.42 14.15
C THR A 118 -11.14 1.21 13.69
N HIS A 119 -11.97 0.65 12.82
CA HIS A 119 -13.23 1.27 12.39
C HIS A 119 -14.20 1.41 13.56
N LEU A 120 -14.41 0.34 14.33
CA LEU A 120 -15.28 0.37 15.51
C LEU A 120 -14.74 1.31 16.62
N ILE A 121 -13.41 1.43 16.75
CA ILE A 121 -12.78 2.40 17.65
C ILE A 121 -13.03 3.83 17.18
N LYS A 122 -13.03 4.08 15.85
CA LYS A 122 -13.38 5.39 15.28
C LYS A 122 -14.84 5.75 15.54
N GLU A 123 -15.75 4.78 15.57
CA GLU A 123 -17.17 4.95 15.95
C GLU A 123 -17.39 5.06 17.47
N GLU A 124 -16.33 5.32 18.24
CA GLU A 124 -16.36 5.46 19.71
C GLU A 124 -16.91 4.23 20.46
N LYS A 125 -16.91 3.04 19.86
CA LYS A 125 -17.30 1.81 20.55
C LYS A 125 -16.30 1.45 21.65
N THR A 126 -16.83 1.09 22.82
CA THR A 126 -16.03 0.57 23.94
C THR A 126 -15.49 -0.82 23.65
N THR A 127 -14.41 -1.24 24.32
CA THR A 127 -13.86 -2.61 24.19
C THR A 127 -14.93 -3.68 24.40
N LYS A 128 -15.89 -3.46 25.31
CA LYS A 128 -17.01 -4.36 25.56
C LYS A 128 -17.96 -4.44 24.35
N GLN A 129 -18.39 -3.30 23.82
CA GLN A 129 -19.25 -3.27 22.63
C GLN A 129 -18.57 -3.89 21.40
N ILE A 130 -17.27 -3.65 21.21
CA ILE A 130 -16.51 -4.26 20.12
C ILE A 130 -16.44 -5.79 20.29
N ALA A 131 -16.21 -6.25 21.52
CA ALA A 131 -16.18 -7.67 21.84
C ALA A 131 -17.53 -8.34 21.54
N ASP A 132 -18.63 -7.69 21.91
CA ASP A 132 -20.00 -8.14 21.63
C ASP A 132 -20.28 -8.17 20.12
N ILE A 133 -19.94 -7.11 19.37
CA ILE A 133 -20.12 -7.03 17.91
C ILE A 133 -19.31 -8.11 17.18
N MET A 134 -18.10 -8.40 17.65
CA MET A 134 -17.19 -9.35 17.01
C MET A 134 -17.35 -10.78 17.53
N ASN A 135 -18.23 -11.01 18.52
CA ASN A 135 -18.44 -12.28 19.20
C ASN A 135 -17.13 -12.91 19.72
N VAL A 136 -16.31 -12.10 20.40
CA VAL A 136 -15.03 -12.52 21.00
C VAL A 136 -14.90 -11.97 22.41
N SER A 137 -13.90 -12.44 23.17
CA SER A 137 -13.65 -11.91 24.52
C SER A 137 -13.11 -10.47 24.48
N THR A 138 -13.39 -9.69 25.52
CA THR A 138 -12.78 -8.36 25.72
C THR A 138 -11.25 -8.42 25.72
N LYS A 139 -10.68 -9.50 26.27
CA LYS A 139 -9.23 -9.77 26.28
C LYS A 139 -8.66 -9.92 24.86
N THR A 140 -9.42 -10.52 23.94
CA THR A 140 -9.07 -10.61 22.51
C THR A 140 -9.03 -9.23 21.87
N ILE A 141 -10.01 -8.37 22.17
CA ILE A 141 -10.03 -7.00 21.67
C ILE A 141 -8.84 -6.19 22.23
N ASP A 142 -8.52 -6.32 23.51
CA ASP A 142 -7.37 -5.65 24.12
C ASP A 142 -6.04 -6.10 23.48
N PHE A 143 -5.91 -7.39 23.16
CA PHE A 143 -4.77 -7.92 22.41
C PHE A 143 -4.64 -7.26 21.02
N HIS A 144 -5.73 -7.20 20.26
CA HIS A 144 -5.73 -6.52 18.96
C HIS A 144 -5.44 -5.03 19.09
N ARG A 145 -5.99 -4.33 20.09
CA ARG A 145 -5.70 -2.91 20.36
C ARG A 145 -4.21 -2.69 20.66
N ALA A 146 -3.57 -3.59 21.41
CA ALA A 146 -2.15 -3.53 21.68
C ALA A 146 -1.31 -3.72 20.40
N ASN A 147 -1.70 -4.65 19.53
CA ASN A 147 -1.04 -4.86 18.24
C ASN A 147 -1.22 -3.67 17.30
N ILE A 148 -2.41 -3.10 17.22
CA ILE A 148 -2.69 -1.86 16.49
C ILE A 148 -1.76 -0.76 17.00
N ARG A 149 -1.69 -0.53 18.32
CA ARG A 149 -0.78 0.47 18.89
C ARG A 149 0.69 0.21 18.55
N LYS A 150 1.13 -1.05 18.51
CA LYS A 150 2.49 -1.43 18.12
C LYS A 150 2.75 -1.08 16.65
N LYS A 151 1.82 -1.42 15.76
CA LYS A 151 1.92 -1.19 14.32
C LYS A 151 1.84 0.28 13.93
N LEU A 152 1.12 1.08 14.73
CA LEU A 152 1.04 2.53 14.60
C LEU A 152 2.15 3.30 15.33
N SER A 153 3.15 2.60 15.88
CA SER A 153 4.26 3.23 16.64
C SER A 153 3.78 4.09 17.84
N LEU A 154 2.69 3.66 18.50
CA LEU A 154 2.07 4.32 19.66
C LEU A 154 2.34 3.62 21.00
N ARG A 155 3.13 2.54 21.00
CA ARG A 155 3.33 1.70 22.20
C ARG A 155 3.85 2.49 23.41
N SER A 156 4.74 3.45 23.18
CA SER A 156 5.38 4.28 24.21
C SER A 156 4.80 5.70 24.31
N LYS A 157 3.76 6.03 23.54
CA LYS A 157 3.19 7.38 23.50
C LYS A 157 1.89 7.40 24.32
N LYS A 158 1.70 8.42 25.17
CA LYS A 158 0.43 8.69 25.90
C LYS A 158 -0.65 9.28 24.97
N ILE A 159 -0.75 8.76 23.76
CA ILE A 159 -1.74 9.19 22.77
C ILE A 159 -2.93 8.23 22.82
N ASN A 160 -4.13 8.79 22.91
CA ASN A 160 -5.38 8.04 22.83
C ASN A 160 -5.52 7.44 21.42
N LEU A 161 -5.77 6.13 21.34
CA LEU A 161 -5.86 5.43 20.06
C LEU A 161 -7.05 5.92 19.21
N ALA A 162 -8.20 6.23 19.82
CA ALA A 162 -9.36 6.76 19.11
C ALA A 162 -9.07 8.14 18.53
N SER A 163 -8.52 9.05 19.34
CA SER A 163 -8.14 10.39 18.87
C SER A 163 -7.07 10.37 17.78
N TYR A 164 -6.09 9.46 17.89
CA TYR A 164 -5.06 9.27 16.86
C TYR A 164 -5.66 8.72 15.57
N LEU A 165 -6.53 7.73 15.63
CA LEU A 165 -7.19 7.20 14.44
C LEU A 165 -8.06 8.28 13.78
N ALA A 166 -8.74 9.11 14.58
CA ALA A 166 -9.56 10.22 14.10
C ALA A 166 -8.76 11.28 13.32
N SER A 167 -7.46 11.46 13.59
CA SER A 167 -6.62 12.41 12.84
C SER A 167 -6.20 11.93 11.44
N PHE A 168 -6.47 10.66 11.09
CA PHE A 168 -6.32 10.13 9.72
C PHE A 168 -7.68 10.09 9.01
N SER A 169 -8.50 11.12 9.20
CA SER A 169 -9.81 11.23 8.56
C SER A 169 -9.75 12.20 7.41
#